data_AF-A0A7X6TKD1-F1
#
_entry.id   AF-A0A7X6TKD1-F1
#
_cell.length_a   1.000
_cell.length_b   1.000
_cell.length_c   1.000
_cell.angle_alpha   90.00
_cell.angle_beta   90.00
_cell.angle_gamma   90.00
#
_symmetry.space_group_name_H-M   'P 1'
#
loop_
_entity.id
_entity.type
_entity.pdbx_description
1 polymer ?
#
loop_
_entity_poly.entity_id
_entity_poly.type
_entity_poly.pdbx_seq_one_letter_code
_entity_poly.pdbx_strand_id
1 'polypeptide(L)'
;MSGIIDFHTHAFPDRVATAAIPALEAEGNIRAHLDGTVAGLLASMDRAGIDRSVVCSIATRPEQFEPILRWSRAIRSERIIPLPSLHP
;
A
#
# COMPACT_ATOMS: atom_id res chain seq x y z
N MET A 1 -5.93 21.30 6.22
CA MET A 1 -5.18 20.48 5.25
C MET A 1 -3.75 20.97 5.27
N SER A 2 -2.82 20.10 5.62
CA SER A 2 -1.39 20.43 5.81
C SER A 2 -0.62 20.51 4.49
N GLY A 3 -1.20 20.00 3.39
CA GLY A 3 -0.59 19.86 2.08
C GLY A 3 0.41 18.71 1.96
N ILE A 4 0.57 17.88 3.01
CA ILE A 4 1.62 16.86 3.07
C ILE A 4 1.25 15.65 2.20
N ILE A 5 2.17 15.25 1.33
CA ILE A 5 2.08 14.04 0.50
C ILE A 5 3.20 13.08 0.90
N ASP A 6 2.84 11.89 1.38
CA ASP A 6 3.78 10.79 1.54
C ASP A 6 3.93 10.05 0.20
N PHE A 7 5.13 10.10 -0.39
CA PHE A 7 5.36 9.57 -1.72
C PHE A 7 5.71 8.07 -1.75
N HIS A 8 5.84 7.41 -0.59
CA HIS A 8 6.27 6.01 -0.54
C HIS A 8 5.53 5.22 0.55
N THR A 9 4.35 4.72 0.19
CA THR A 9 3.58 3.83 1.06
C THR A 9 3.28 2.51 0.37
N HIS A 10 3.02 1.48 1.16
CA HIS A 10 2.60 0.18 0.67
C HIS A 10 1.27 -0.19 1.34
N ALA A 11 0.40 -0.83 0.57
CA ALA A 11 -0.80 -1.47 1.05
C ALA A 11 -1.09 -2.68 0.17
N PHE A 12 -1.86 -3.62 0.70
CA PHE A 12 -2.29 -4.82 0.01
C PHE A 12 -3.82 -4.90 0.02
N PRO A 13 -4.44 -5.66 -0.91
CA PRO A 13 -5.80 -6.13 -0.68
C PRO A 13 -5.88 -6.86 0.67
N ASP A 14 -6.93 -6.65 1.45
CA ASP A 14 -7.01 -7.14 2.84
C ASP A 14 -6.73 -8.65 2.96
N ARG A 15 -7.28 -9.45 2.04
CA ARG A 15 -7.04 -10.91 1.97
C ARG A 15 -5.57 -11.31 1.74
N VAL A 16 -4.79 -10.41 1.16
CA VAL A 16 -3.35 -10.58 0.91
C VAL A 16 -2.54 -10.05 2.10
N ALA A 17 -2.98 -8.96 2.72
CA ALA A 17 -2.30 -8.34 3.88
C ALA A 17 -2.06 -9.33 5.01
N THR A 18 -3.06 -10.17 5.34
CA THR A 18 -2.98 -11.17 6.42
C THR A 18 -1.83 -12.17 6.23
N ALA A 19 -1.46 -12.50 4.99
CA ALA A 19 -0.35 -13.39 4.69
C ALA A 19 0.96 -12.62 4.42
N ALA A 20 0.86 -11.46 3.77
CA ALA A 20 2.02 -10.67 3.36
C ALA A 20 2.76 -10.05 4.53
N ILE A 21 2.06 -9.48 5.51
CA ILE A 21 2.72 -8.79 6.64
C ILE A 21 3.59 -9.76 7.46
N PRO A 22 3.09 -10.92 7.94
CA PRO A 22 3.93 -11.85 8.69
C PRO A 22 5.14 -12.36 7.89
N ALA A 23 4.96 -12.59 6.58
CA ALA A 23 6.05 -13.02 5.71
C ALA A 23 7.14 -11.95 5.57
N LEU A 24 6.75 -10.68 5.39
CA LEU A 24 7.68 -9.55 5.29
C LEU A 24 8.37 -9.24 6.62
N GLU A 25 7.66 -9.35 7.74
CA GLU A 25 8.25 -9.20 9.08
C GLU A 25 9.34 -10.25 9.32
N ALA A 26 9.07 -11.51 8.95
CA ALA A 26 10.01 -12.61 9.09
C ALA A 26 11.24 -12.43 8.18
N GLU A 27 11.04 -12.09 6.91
CA GLU A 27 12.13 -11.87 5.94
C GLU A 27 12.99 -10.65 6.31
N GLY A 28 12.35 -9.55 6.72
CA GLY A 28 13.04 -8.31 7.08
C GLY A 28 13.63 -8.31 8.50
N ASN A 29 13.31 -9.31 9.33
CA ASN A 29 13.61 -9.34 10.76
C ASN A 29 13.21 -8.03 11.48
N ILE A 30 12.04 -7.50 11.13
CA ILE A 30 11.47 -6.26 11.68
C ILE A 30 9.97 -6.44 11.93
N ARG A 31 9.40 -5.65 12.84
CA ARG A 31 7.96 -5.65 13.10
C ARG A 31 7.28 -4.54 12.31
N ALA A 32 6.18 -4.87 11.63
CA ALA A 32 5.34 -3.91 10.96
C ALA A 32 4.60 -3.05 11.99
N HIS A 33 4.51 -1.74 11.71
CA HIS A 33 3.77 -0.80 12.54
C HIS A 33 2.28 -0.72 12.19
N LEU A 34 1.90 -1.23 11.02
CA LEU A 34 0.52 -1.24 10.49
C LEU A 34 0.16 -2.65 10.01
N ASP A 35 -1.11 -2.86 9.69
CA ASP A 35 -1.67 -4.15 9.26
C ASP A 35 -1.58 -4.41 7.75
N GLY A 36 -0.99 -3.49 6.99
CA GLY A 36 -0.83 -3.60 5.54
C GLY A 36 -2.07 -3.30 4.72
N THR A 37 -3.16 -2.83 5.33
CA THR A 37 -4.41 -2.48 4.63
C THR A 37 -4.49 -0.99 4.29
N VAL A 38 -5.34 -0.63 3.32
CA VAL A 38 -5.63 0.78 3.00
C VAL A 38 -6.31 1.48 4.18
N ALA A 39 -7.17 0.78 4.91
CA ALA A 39 -7.83 1.33 6.09
C ALA A 39 -6.82 1.67 7.21
N GLY A 40 -5.88 0.76 7.48
CA GLY A 40 -4.78 0.98 8.41
C GLY A 40 -3.89 2.14 8.00
N LEU A 41 -3.59 2.26 6.70
CA LEU A 41 -2.85 3.38 6.13
C LEU A 41 -3.58 4.72 6.35
N LEU A 42 -4.87 4.82 5.99
CA LEU A 42 -5.67 6.04 6.17
C LEU A 42 -5.73 6.48 7.64
N ALA A 43 -5.95 5.54 8.56
CA ALA A 43 -5.93 5.84 9.99
C ALA A 43 -4.54 6.34 10.45
N SER A 44 -3.46 5.83 9.87
CA SER A 44 -2.10 6.33 10.13
C SER A 44 -1.88 7.73 9.58
N MET A 45 -2.36 7.99 8.36
CA MET A 45 -2.30 9.31 7.73
C MET A 45 -3.01 10.36 8.60
N ASP A 46 -4.18 10.05 9.14
CA ASP A 46 -4.94 10.95 10.01
C ASP A 46 -4.17 11.32 11.28
N ARG A 47 -3.51 10.35 11.93
CA ARG A 47 -2.69 10.61 13.12
C ARG A 47 -1.45 11.44 12.81
N ALA A 48 -0.89 11.28 11.61
CA ALA A 48 0.33 11.96 11.18
C ALA A 48 0.07 13.31 10.48
N GLY A 49 -1.19 13.66 10.22
CA GLY A 49 -1.54 14.87 9.46
C GLY A 49 -1.14 14.80 7.98
N ILE A 50 -1.09 13.59 7.40
CA ILE A 50 -0.79 13.35 5.98
C ILE A 50 -2.09 13.44 5.16
N ASP A 51 -2.12 14.32 4.18
CA ASP A 51 -3.31 14.55 3.37
C ASP A 51 -3.45 13.47 2.29
N ARG A 52 -2.34 13.09 1.64
CA ARG A 52 -2.32 12.10 0.55
C ARG A 52 -1.14 11.16 0.65
N SER A 53 -1.33 9.93 0.19
CA SER A 53 -0.27 8.93 0.11
C SER A 53 -0.22 8.30 -1.27
N VAL A 54 1.00 8.11 -1.78
CA VAL A 54 1.29 7.34 -2.99
C VAL A 54 1.49 5.88 -2.59
N VAL A 55 0.62 4.99 -3.10
CA VAL A 55 0.67 3.55 -2.82
C VAL A 55 1.45 2.86 -3.93
N CYS A 56 2.68 2.45 -3.61
CA CYS A 56 3.61 1.77 -4.48
C CYS A 56 3.31 0.27 -4.50
N SER A 57 2.81 -0.25 -5.62
CA SER A 57 2.63 -1.70 -5.77
C SER A 57 3.87 -2.36 -6.39
N ILE A 58 4.14 -3.62 -6.05
CA ILE A 58 5.26 -4.39 -6.58
C ILE A 58 4.74 -5.69 -7.22
N ALA A 59 4.94 -5.84 -8.54
CA ALA A 59 4.75 -7.09 -9.25
C ALA A 59 6.08 -7.84 -9.28
N THR A 60 6.18 -8.94 -8.54
CA THR A 60 7.35 -9.85 -8.54
C THR A 60 7.21 -10.98 -9.55
N ARG A 61 6.04 -11.13 -10.18
CA ARG A 61 5.81 -12.04 -11.31
C ARG A 61 4.88 -11.40 -12.37
N PRO A 62 4.97 -11.79 -13.65
CA PRO A 62 4.15 -11.21 -14.72
C PRO A 62 2.64 -11.29 -14.45
N GLU A 63 2.17 -12.41 -13.88
CA GLU A 63 0.73 -12.64 -13.64
C GLU A 63 0.13 -11.70 -12.59
N GLN A 64 0.98 -10.99 -11.82
CA GLN A 64 0.52 -10.07 -10.78
C GLN A 64 0.16 -8.69 -11.33
N PHE A 65 0.68 -8.30 -12.51
CA PHE A 65 0.50 -6.96 -13.07
C PHE A 65 -0.99 -6.58 -13.18
N GLU A 66 -1.75 -7.41 -13.87
CA GLU A 66 -3.14 -7.13 -14.20
C GLU A 66 -4.06 -7.10 -12.95
N PRO A 67 -3.96 -8.05 -12.00
CA PRO A 67 -4.61 -7.93 -10.70
C PRO A 67 -4.21 -6.67 -9.91
N ILE A 68 -2.93 -6.29 -9.90
CA ILE A 68 -2.44 -5.08 -9.23
C ILE A 68 -3.06 -3.84 -9.86
N LEU A 69 -3.05 -3.71 -11.19
CA LEU A 69 -3.63 -2.56 -11.88
C LEU A 69 -5.13 -2.42 -11.61
N ARG A 70 -5.89 -3.53 -11.61
CA ARG A 70 -7.31 -3.52 -11.24
C ARG A 70 -7.52 -3.06 -9.80
N TRP A 71 -6.71 -3.56 -8.86
CA TRP A 71 -6.81 -3.15 -7.47
C TRP A 71 -6.42 -1.69 -7.27
N SER A 72 -5.36 -1.21 -7.92
CA SER A 72 -4.96 0.20 -7.94
C SER A 72 -6.12 1.10 -8.38
N ARG A 73 -6.82 0.74 -9.46
CA ARG A 73 -8.02 1.49 -9.90
C ARG A 73 -9.13 1.50 -8.84
N ALA A 74 -9.31 0.40 -8.11
CA ALA A 74 -10.36 0.28 -7.09
C ALA A 74 -10.09 1.13 -5.84
N ILE A 75 -8.82 1.25 -5.43
CA ILE A 75 -8.45 2.01 -4.20
C ILE A 75 -8.19 3.50 -4.45
N ARG A 76 -8.11 3.93 -5.72
CA ARG A 76 -7.85 5.33 -6.08
C ARG A 76 -8.90 6.25 -5.45
N SER A 77 -8.43 7.28 -4.77
CA SER A 77 -9.30 8.30 -4.16
C SER A 77 -8.58 9.65 -4.12
N GLU A 78 -9.19 10.65 -3.50
CA GLU A 78 -8.52 11.94 -3.26
C GLU A 78 -7.30 11.83 -2.33
N ARG A 79 -7.32 10.84 -1.43
CA ARG A 79 -6.28 10.60 -0.43
C ARG A 79 -5.27 9.52 -0.81
N ILE A 80 -5.67 8.58 -1.66
CA ILE A 80 -4.84 7.46 -2.09
C ILE A 80 -4.54 7.59 -3.59
N ILE A 81 -3.26 7.76 -3.91
CA ILE A 81 -2.74 7.88 -5.27
C ILE A 81 -1.98 6.59 -5.61
N PRO A 82 -2.55 5.67 -6.40
CA PRO A 82 -1.85 4.45 -6.76
C PRO A 82 -0.69 4.73 -7.71
N LEU A 83 0.48 4.17 -7.41
CA LEU A 83 1.59 3.97 -8.34
C LEU A 83 1.63 2.46 -8.68
N PRO A 84 0.94 2.04 -9.75
CA PRO A 84 0.86 0.62 -10.10
C PRO A 84 2.24 0.10 -10.50
N SER A 85 2.42 -1.21 -10.36
CA SER A 85 3.67 -1.85 -10.72
C SER A 85 3.75 -2.21 -12.20
N LEU A 86 4.96 -2.49 -12.66
CA LEU A 86 5.27 -3.14 -13.93
C LEU A 86 6.15 -4.36 -13.62
N HIS A 87 6.12 -5.38 -14.47
CA HIS A 87 7.05 -6.50 -14.41
C HIS A 87 7.93 -6.48 -15.67
N PRO A 88 9.27 -6.43 -15.56
CA PRO A 88 10.19 -6.46 -16.70
C PRO A 88 10.25 -7.83 -17.39
#